data_AF-A0A831V4P8-F1
#
_entry.id   AF-A0A831V4P8-F1
#
_cell.length_a   1.000
_cell.length_b   1.000
_cell.length_c   1.000
_cell.angle_alpha   90.00
_cell.angle_beta   90.00
_cell.angle_gamma   90.00
#
_symmetry.space_group_name_H-M   'P 1'
#
loop_
_entity.id
_entity.type
_entity.pdbx_description
1 polymer ?
#
loop_
_entity_poly.entity_id
_entity_poly.type
_entity_poly.pdbx_seq_one_letter_code
_entity_poly.pdbx_strand_id
1 'polypeptide(L)'
;MTMPVLGMVLKGYPRISETFISNEILLLEHLGIRIRIFSMRHPRESFSHASIKKIRARVDYLPTELFLEFPRLLLPAAIEAARQPGRFLGVLRMAGERFARTRSLGTVKHLLQGAFLANRFLRNSPEITHLHAHFAHSPTSVALFAGRLGSIDFSFTAHAKDIYT
;
A
#
# COMPACT_ATOMS: atom_id res chain seq x y z
N MET A 1 0.51 24.20 -10.48
CA MET A 1 0.81 23.22 -9.40
C MET A 1 0.02 21.96 -9.69
N THR A 2 0.64 20.78 -9.62
CA THR A 2 -0.09 19.50 -9.77
C THR A 2 -1.01 19.32 -8.56
N MET A 3 -2.28 18.94 -8.77
CA MET A 3 -3.19 18.71 -7.64
C MET A 3 -2.70 17.51 -6.80
N PRO A 4 -2.84 17.53 -5.46
CA PRO A 4 -2.44 16.40 -4.64
C PRO A 4 -3.28 15.14 -4.94
N VAL A 5 -2.68 13.96 -4.75
CA VAL A 5 -3.27 12.64 -4.91
C VAL A 5 -3.07 11.83 -3.64
N LEU A 6 -4.15 11.24 -3.14
CA LEU A 6 -4.13 10.32 -2.02
C LEU A 6 -3.86 8.89 -2.52
N GLY A 7 -2.77 8.27 -2.04
CA GLY A 7 -2.47 6.87 -2.31
C GLY A 7 -3.18 5.94 -1.32
N MET A 8 -4.19 5.20 -1.75
CA MET A 8 -4.90 4.25 -0.91
C MET A 8 -4.31 2.84 -1.00
N VAL A 9 -3.70 2.35 0.08
CA VAL A 9 -3.07 1.02 0.14
C VAL A 9 -4.04 0.00 0.71
N LEU A 10 -4.42 -0.98 -0.11
CA LEU A 10 -5.47 -1.96 0.21
C LEU A 10 -4.94 -3.40 0.16
N LYS A 11 -5.53 -4.30 0.96
CA LYS A 11 -5.12 -5.72 0.97
C LYS A 11 -5.46 -6.45 -0.33
N GLY A 12 -6.58 -6.08 -0.94
CA GLY A 12 -7.04 -6.55 -2.24
C GLY A 12 -8.18 -5.64 -2.69
N TYR A 13 -8.27 -5.37 -4.00
CA TYR A 13 -9.31 -4.51 -4.55
C TYR A 13 -9.63 -4.89 -6.00
N PRO A 14 -10.91 -4.88 -6.41
CA PRO A 14 -12.10 -4.77 -5.56
C PRO A 14 -12.28 -5.98 -4.64
N ARG A 15 -13.09 -5.82 -3.58
CA ARG A 15 -13.58 -6.92 -2.74
C ARG A 15 -15.06 -6.74 -2.43
N ILE A 16 -15.83 -7.81 -2.58
CA ILE A 16 -17.29 -7.79 -2.36
C ILE A 16 -17.62 -7.50 -0.88
N SER A 17 -16.82 -8.03 0.05
CA SER A 17 -17.03 -7.86 1.49
C SER A 17 -16.55 -6.53 2.07
N GLU A 18 -15.88 -5.70 1.26
CA GLU A 18 -15.27 -4.43 1.70
C GLU A 18 -15.97 -3.24 1.02
N THR A 19 -17.31 -3.25 1.03
CA THR A 19 -18.15 -2.19 0.46
C THR A 19 -17.90 -0.83 1.08
N PHE A 20 -17.58 -0.79 2.38
CA PHE A 20 -17.27 0.43 3.10
C PHE A 20 -16.06 1.17 2.49
N ILE A 21 -15.02 0.44 2.05
CA ILE A 21 -13.84 1.03 1.38
C ILE A 21 -14.25 1.63 0.04
N SER A 22 -15.06 0.90 -0.74
CA SER A 22 -15.52 1.38 -2.05
C SER A 22 -16.43 2.61 -1.91
N ASN A 23 -17.29 2.64 -0.90
CA ASN A 23 -18.15 3.79 -0.62
C ASN A 23 -17.34 5.01 -0.17
N GLU A 24 -16.31 4.81 0.65
CA GLU A 24 -15.40 5.88 1.06
C GLU A 24 -14.63 6.45 -0.13
N ILE A 25 -14.03 5.61 -0.97
CA ILE A 25 -13.35 6.05 -2.21
C ILE A 25 -14.30 6.91 -3.05
N LEU A 26 -15.51 6.43 -3.30
CA LEU A 26 -16.49 7.14 -4.11
C LEU A 26 -16.90 8.49 -3.48
N LEU A 27 -17.08 8.54 -2.16
CA LEU A 27 -17.40 9.77 -1.44
C LEU A 27 -16.26 10.79 -1.55
N LEU A 28 -15.01 10.36 -1.32
CA LEU A 28 -13.84 11.22 -1.42
C LEU A 28 -13.64 11.74 -2.85
N GLU A 29 -13.89 10.91 -3.87
CA GLU A 29 -13.87 11.37 -5.27
C GLU A 29 -14.95 12.42 -5.55
N HIS A 30 -16.17 12.27 -5.01
CA HIS A 30 -17.22 13.30 -5.10
C HIS A 30 -16.84 14.60 -4.39
N LEU A 31 -16.04 14.53 -3.33
CA LEU A 31 -15.46 15.71 -2.66
C LEU A 31 -14.27 16.31 -3.43
N GLY A 32 -13.93 15.78 -4.60
CA GLY A 32 -12.85 16.27 -5.46
C GLY A 32 -11.46 15.76 -5.08
N ILE A 33 -11.35 14.80 -4.17
CA ILE A 33 -10.07 14.19 -3.79
C ILE A 33 -9.66 13.19 -4.87
N ARG A 34 -8.47 13.37 -5.43
CA ARG A 34 -7.91 12.45 -6.41
C ARG A 34 -7.30 11.25 -5.69
N ILE A 35 -7.70 10.05 -6.08
CA ILE A 35 -7.27 8.81 -5.44
C ILE A 35 -6.50 7.94 -6.42
N ARG A 36 -5.44 7.31 -5.93
CA ARG A 36 -4.76 6.20 -6.60
C ARG A 36 -4.72 5.01 -5.66
N ILE A 37 -5.24 3.88 -6.12
CA ILE A 37 -5.36 2.67 -5.32
C ILE A 37 -4.15 1.77 -5.58
N PHE A 38 -3.47 1.37 -4.51
CA PHE A 38 -2.39 0.40 -4.50
C PHE A 38 -2.87 -0.88 -3.82
N SER A 39 -3.25 -1.88 -4.63
CA SER A 39 -3.77 -3.13 -4.12
C SER A 39 -2.65 -4.16 -3.95
N MET A 40 -2.50 -4.71 -2.75
CA MET A 40 -1.50 -5.73 -2.44
C MET A 40 -1.76 -7.09 -3.10
N ARG A 41 -2.98 -7.31 -3.63
CA ARG A 41 -3.43 -8.55 -4.27
C ARG A 41 -4.43 -8.26 -5.38
N HIS A 42 -4.44 -9.11 -6.40
CA HIS A 42 -5.52 -9.11 -7.40
C HIS A 42 -6.87 -9.48 -6.75
N PRO A 43 -8.00 -9.01 -7.33
CA PRO A 43 -9.33 -9.44 -6.91
C PRO A 43 -9.47 -10.95 -7.06
N ARG A 44 -10.23 -11.58 -6.17
CA ARG A 44 -10.50 -13.02 -6.24
C ARG A 44 -11.84 -13.31 -6.89
N GLU A 45 -12.74 -12.35 -6.81
CA GLU A 45 -14.11 -12.47 -7.26
C GLU A 45 -14.28 -11.81 -8.64
N SER A 46 -15.08 -12.43 -9.51
CA SER A 46 -15.44 -11.89 -10.83
C SER A 46 -16.60 -10.88 -10.77
N PHE A 47 -17.31 -10.81 -9.64
CA PHE A 47 -18.43 -9.91 -9.42
C PHE A 47 -18.01 -8.65 -8.64
N SER A 48 -18.55 -7.50 -9.03
CA SER A 48 -18.36 -6.22 -8.35
C SER A 48 -19.69 -5.48 -8.17
N HIS A 49 -19.82 -4.79 -7.04
CA HIS A 49 -20.96 -3.92 -6.75
C HIS A 49 -21.06 -2.75 -7.73
N ALA A 50 -22.27 -2.22 -7.92
CA ALA A 50 -22.51 -1.07 -8.81
C ALA A 50 -21.71 0.19 -8.43
N SER A 51 -21.36 0.36 -7.15
CA SER A 51 -20.54 1.47 -6.67
C SER A 51 -19.11 1.43 -7.24
N ILE A 52 -18.53 0.25 -7.41
CA ILE A 52 -17.18 0.08 -7.96
C ILE A 52 -17.11 0.59 -9.41
N LYS A 53 -18.18 0.42 -10.18
CA LYS A 53 -18.26 0.93 -11.57
C LYS A 53 -18.27 2.46 -11.65
N LYS A 54 -18.57 3.17 -10.54
CA LYS A 54 -18.58 4.63 -10.48
C LYS A 54 -17.22 5.22 -10.06
N ILE A 55 -16.35 4.40 -9.48
CA ILE A 55 -15.03 4.82 -9.00
C ILE A 55 -14.11 5.08 -10.19
N ARG A 56 -13.47 6.25 -10.21
CA ARG A 56 -12.55 6.67 -11.28
C ARG A 56 -11.09 6.42 -10.94
N ALA A 57 -10.79 6.16 -9.67
CA ALA A 57 -9.45 5.95 -9.15
C ALA A 57 -8.72 4.85 -9.91
N ARG A 58 -7.51 5.18 -10.37
CA ARG A 58 -6.63 4.20 -11.00
C ARG A 58 -6.20 3.17 -9.95
N VAL A 59 -6.23 1.89 -10.33
CA VAL A 59 -5.76 0.78 -9.50
C VAL A 59 -4.43 0.26 -10.06
N ASP A 60 -3.41 0.19 -9.22
CA ASP A 60 -2.16 -0.50 -9.49
C ASP A 60 -1.98 -1.67 -8.51
N TYR A 61 -1.70 -2.85 -9.06
CA TYR A 61 -1.51 -4.07 -8.27
C TYR A 61 -0.02 -4.25 -7.94
N LEU A 62 0.28 -4.45 -6.66
CA LEU A 62 1.63 -4.74 -6.21
C LEU A 62 1.94 -6.22 -6.44
N PRO A 63 3.21 -6.56 -6.74
CA PRO A 63 3.61 -7.95 -6.91
C PRO A 63 3.23 -8.76 -5.67
N THR A 64 2.49 -9.84 -5.89
CA THR A 64 1.77 -10.58 -4.85
C THR A 64 2.43 -11.92 -4.56
N GLU A 65 2.89 -12.64 -5.57
CA GLU A 65 3.36 -14.02 -5.40
C GLU A 65 4.83 -14.07 -4.99
N LEU A 66 5.08 -14.58 -3.77
CA LEU A 66 6.41 -14.62 -3.13
C LEU A 66 7.42 -15.54 -3.81
N PHE A 67 7.02 -16.39 -4.76
CA PHE A 67 7.93 -17.29 -5.46
C PHE A 67 8.14 -16.90 -6.92
N LEU A 68 7.08 -16.52 -7.64
CA LEU A 68 7.19 -16.10 -9.05
C LEU A 68 7.60 -14.64 -9.20
N GLU A 69 7.17 -13.76 -8.30
CA GLU A 69 7.38 -12.31 -8.45
C GLU A 69 8.40 -11.74 -7.46
N PHE A 70 8.99 -12.59 -6.61
CA PHE A 70 10.03 -12.18 -5.67
C PHE A 70 11.20 -11.46 -6.33
N PRO A 71 11.74 -11.94 -7.48
CA PRO A 71 12.82 -11.22 -8.16
C PRO A 71 12.42 -9.80 -8.58
N ARG A 72 11.14 -9.58 -8.92
CA ARG A 72 10.60 -8.25 -9.27
C ARG A 72 10.57 -7.28 -8.09
N LEU A 73 10.56 -7.79 -6.86
CA LEU A 73 10.60 -6.98 -5.65
C LEU A 73 12.03 -6.68 -5.17
N LEU A 74 12.99 -7.54 -5.50
CA LEU A 74 14.39 -7.40 -5.05
C LEU A 74 15.09 -6.21 -5.70
N LEU A 75 14.95 -6.04 -7.02
CA LEU A 75 15.62 -4.93 -7.72
C LEU A 75 15.16 -3.56 -7.21
N PRO A 76 13.86 -3.26 -7.05
CA PRO A 76 13.41 -2.01 -6.45
C PRO A 76 13.93 -1.81 -5.01
N ALA A 77 13.96 -2.86 -4.20
CA ALA A 77 14.51 -2.79 -2.85
C ALA A 77 16.01 -2.47 -2.85
N ALA A 78 16.79 -3.10 -3.73
CA ALA A 78 18.21 -2.81 -3.90
C ALA A 78 18.44 -1.37 -4.38
N ILE A 79 17.61 -0.87 -5.30
CA ILE A 79 17.69 0.52 -5.78
C ILE A 79 17.38 1.49 -4.63
N GLU A 80 16.33 1.25 -3.82
CA GLU A 80 16.04 2.11 -2.66
C GLU A 80 17.16 2.05 -1.60
N ALA A 81 17.75 0.87 -1.38
CA ALA A 81 18.89 0.71 -0.48
C ALA A 81 20.12 1.50 -0.94
N ALA A 82 20.43 1.47 -2.24
CA ALA A 82 21.55 2.22 -2.83
C ALA A 82 21.28 3.73 -2.85
N ARG A 83 20.05 4.16 -3.16
CA ARG A 83 19.69 5.58 -3.27
C ARG A 83 19.57 6.28 -1.92
N GLN A 84 19.10 5.58 -0.89
CA GLN A 84 18.72 6.15 0.39
C GLN A 84 19.12 5.22 1.56
N PRO A 85 20.42 4.91 1.72
CA PRO A 85 20.88 3.86 2.63
C PRO A 85 20.44 4.08 4.08
N GLY A 86 20.48 5.32 4.58
CA GLY A 86 20.05 5.63 5.95
C GLY A 86 18.56 5.38 6.19
N ARG A 87 17.69 5.74 5.23
CA ARG A 87 16.24 5.50 5.33
C ARG A 87 15.93 4.01 5.19
N PHE A 88 16.61 3.34 4.27
CA PHE A 88 16.46 1.90 4.07
C PHE A 88 16.89 1.11 5.30
N LEU A 89 18.01 1.48 5.94
CA LEU A 89 18.46 0.89 7.21
C LEU A 89 17.44 1.12 8.34
N GLY A 90 16.84 2.31 8.41
CA GLY A 90 15.75 2.58 9.35
C GLY A 90 14.54 1.66 9.14
N VAL A 91 14.13 1.45 7.89
CA VAL A 91 13.05 0.53 7.52
C VAL A 91 13.41 -0.93 7.81
N LEU A 92 14.65 -1.36 7.53
CA LEU A 92 15.15 -2.68 7.89
C LEU A 92 15.13 -2.91 9.41
N ARG A 93 15.53 -1.93 10.22
CA ARG A 93 15.47 -2.02 11.68
C ARG A 93 14.03 -2.21 12.16
N MET A 94 13.10 -1.39 11.67
CA MET A 94 11.67 -1.52 12.00
C MET A 94 11.11 -2.90 11.61
N ALA A 95 11.48 -3.40 10.43
CA ALA A 95 11.11 -4.74 9.98
C ALA A 95 11.73 -5.84 10.86
N GLY A 96 13.01 -5.70 11.24
CA GLY A 96 13.71 -6.62 12.13
C GLY A 96 13.08 -6.70 13.52
N GLU A 97 12.77 -5.56 14.13
CA GLU A 97 12.08 -5.48 15.42
C GLU A 97 10.69 -6.12 15.38
N ARG A 98 9.96 -5.94 14.28
CA ARG A 98 8.66 -6.61 14.09
C ARG A 98 8.82 -8.11 13.86
N PHE A 99 9.81 -8.53 13.08
CA PHE A 99 10.09 -9.94 12.83
C PHE A 99 10.52 -10.65 14.12
N ALA A 100 11.37 -10.03 14.94
CA ALA A 100 11.79 -10.59 16.23
C ALA A 100 10.60 -10.90 17.15
N ARG A 101 9.59 -10.00 17.17
CA ARG A 101 8.36 -10.14 17.97
C ARG A 101 7.37 -11.15 17.41
N THR A 102 7.16 -11.17 16.09
CA THR A 102 6.06 -11.92 15.46
C THR A 102 6.50 -13.21 14.76
N ARG A 103 7.80 -13.33 14.46
CA ARG A 103 8.42 -14.38 13.63
C ARG A 103 7.75 -14.54 12.25
N SER A 104 7.04 -13.52 11.78
CA SER A 104 6.25 -13.59 10.54
C SER A 104 7.07 -13.19 9.33
N LEU A 105 7.27 -14.13 8.40
CA LEU A 105 7.87 -13.88 7.07
C LEU A 105 7.07 -12.85 6.24
N GLY A 106 5.79 -12.62 6.59
CA GLY A 106 4.97 -11.57 5.99
C GLY A 106 5.60 -10.18 6.12
N THR A 107 6.38 -9.93 7.17
CA THR A 107 7.09 -8.65 7.36
C THR A 107 8.09 -8.38 6.23
N VAL A 108 8.85 -9.39 5.80
CA VAL A 108 9.80 -9.27 4.69
C VAL A 108 9.06 -8.94 3.40
N LYS A 109 7.95 -9.64 3.14
CA LYS A 109 7.07 -9.34 2.00
C LYS A 109 6.57 -7.90 2.01
N HIS A 110 6.09 -7.42 3.16
CA HIS A 110 5.57 -6.05 3.28
C HIS A 110 6.67 -5.01 3.05
N LEU A 111 7.89 -5.23 3.55
CA LEU A 111 9.04 -4.35 3.29
C LEU A 111 9.34 -4.29 1.80
N LEU A 112 9.41 -5.45 1.15
CA LEU A 112 9.68 -5.55 -0.28
C LEU A 112 8.58 -4.88 -1.14
N GLN A 113 7.31 -5.07 -0.80
CA GLN A 113 6.22 -4.35 -1.46
C GLN A 113 6.25 -2.84 -1.18
N GLY A 114 6.65 -2.43 0.03
CA GLY A 114 6.80 -1.02 0.37
C GLY A 114 7.93 -0.34 -0.43
N ALA A 115 9.07 -1.03 -0.58
CA ALA A 115 10.17 -0.58 -1.42
C ALA A 115 9.79 -0.52 -2.89
N PHE A 116 9.06 -1.53 -3.39
CA PHE A 116 8.50 -1.50 -4.74
C PHE A 116 7.57 -0.30 -4.95
N LEU A 117 6.66 -0.05 -4.02
CA LEU A 117 5.70 1.05 -4.11
C LEU A 117 6.43 2.41 -4.11
N ALA A 118 7.40 2.58 -3.21
CA ALA A 118 8.22 3.79 -3.15
C ALA A 118 8.96 4.01 -4.46
N ASN A 119 9.69 3.00 -4.93
CA ASN A 119 10.52 3.08 -6.12
C ASN A 119 9.73 3.32 -7.41
N ARG A 120 8.66 2.55 -7.61
CA ARG A 120 7.92 2.53 -8.88
C ARG A 120 6.91 3.67 -8.98
N PHE A 121 6.30 4.06 -7.87
CA PHE A 121 5.22 5.05 -7.88
C PHE A 121 5.63 6.35 -7.20
N LEU A 122 6.06 6.34 -5.94
CA LEU A 122 6.31 7.59 -5.21
C LEU A 122 7.44 8.43 -5.83
N ARG A 123 8.47 7.79 -6.39
CA ARG A 123 9.56 8.51 -7.09
C ARG A 123 9.12 9.16 -8.41
N ASN A 124 8.13 8.57 -9.08
CA ASN A 124 7.73 8.98 -10.43
C ASN A 124 6.41 9.76 -10.45
N SER A 125 5.79 9.94 -9.28
CA SER A 125 4.49 10.60 -9.12
C SER A 125 4.55 11.55 -7.92
N PRO A 126 5.19 12.73 -8.06
CA PRO A 126 5.32 13.71 -6.97
C PRO A 126 3.97 14.27 -6.50
N GLU A 127 2.90 14.10 -7.29
CA GLU A 127 1.55 14.42 -6.89
C GLU A 127 0.99 13.49 -5.79
N ILE A 128 1.59 12.32 -5.56
CA ILE A 128 1.19 11.44 -4.44
C ILE A 128 1.82 11.96 -3.16
N THR A 129 1.05 12.68 -2.37
CA THR A 129 1.55 13.40 -1.20
C THR A 129 1.31 12.68 0.12
N HIS A 130 0.42 11.68 0.15
CA HIS A 130 0.06 10.95 1.37
C HIS A 130 -0.40 9.53 1.05
N LEU A 131 -0.13 8.59 1.97
CA LEU A 131 -0.68 7.24 1.91
C LEU A 131 -1.76 7.02 2.97
N HIS A 132 -2.89 6.42 2.60
CA HIS A 132 -3.89 5.94 3.55
C HIS A 132 -4.10 4.44 3.39
N ALA A 133 -4.02 3.69 4.49
CA ALA A 133 -4.26 2.26 4.49
C ALA A 133 -5.57 1.90 5.20
N HIS A 134 -6.29 0.91 4.69
CA HIS A 134 -7.32 0.26 5.48
C HIS A 134 -6.74 -0.94 6.24
N PHE A 135 -7.24 -1.10 7.47
CA PHE A 135 -6.86 -2.10 8.46
C PHE A 135 -5.48 -1.87 9.09
N ALA A 136 -5.38 -2.08 10.39
CA ALA A 136 -4.14 -1.95 11.18
C ALA A 136 -3.17 -3.14 11.00
N HIS A 137 -3.13 -3.75 9.81
CA HIS A 137 -2.35 -4.96 9.52
C HIS A 137 -1.44 -4.82 8.27
N SER A 138 -1.51 -5.77 7.33
CA SER A 138 -0.64 -5.84 6.14
C SER A 138 -0.56 -4.53 5.32
N PRO A 139 -1.66 -3.87 4.90
CA PRO A 139 -1.60 -2.65 4.09
C PRO A 139 -0.95 -1.49 4.83
N THR A 140 -1.24 -1.33 6.12
CA THR A 140 -0.58 -0.35 6.99
C THR A 140 0.92 -0.58 7.08
N SER A 141 1.37 -1.83 7.06
CA SER A 141 2.80 -2.15 7.06
C SER A 141 3.48 -1.72 5.77
N VAL A 142 2.83 -1.97 4.63
CA VAL A 142 3.33 -1.55 3.30
C VAL A 142 3.34 -0.03 3.21
N ALA A 143 2.27 0.65 3.65
CA ALA A 143 2.18 2.11 3.67
C ALA A 143 3.25 2.74 4.57
N LEU A 144 3.48 2.19 5.77
CA LEU A 144 4.55 2.62 6.67
C LEU A 144 5.93 2.54 5.99
N PHE A 145 6.28 1.39 5.41
CA PHE A 145 7.59 1.23 4.78
C PHE A 145 7.74 2.09 3.53
N ALA A 146 6.71 2.15 2.69
CA ALA A 146 6.72 2.98 1.49
C ALA A 146 6.78 4.48 1.82
N GLY A 147 6.03 4.96 2.81
CA GLY A 147 6.06 6.36 3.25
C GLY A 147 7.42 6.76 3.81
N ARG A 148 8.05 5.89 4.62
CA ARG A 148 9.40 6.12 5.16
C ARG A 148 10.47 6.20 4.08
N LEU A 149 10.42 5.33 3.07
CA LEU A 149 11.32 5.39 1.93
C LEU A 149 10.98 6.62 1.06
N GLY A 150 9.70 6.82 0.75
CA GLY A 150 9.13 7.90 -0.05
C GLY A 150 9.31 9.30 0.53
N SER A 151 9.56 9.40 1.85
CA SER A 151 9.51 10.65 2.61
C SER A 151 8.16 11.36 2.52
N ILE A 152 7.09 10.57 2.60
CA ILE A 152 5.71 11.06 2.73
C ILE A 152 5.07 10.39 3.94
N ASP A 153 4.10 11.08 4.53
CA ASP A 153 3.37 10.54 5.66
C ASP A 153 2.36 9.47 5.23
N PHE A 154 1.92 8.70 6.21
CA PHE A 154 0.83 7.76 6.03
C PHE A 154 -0.14 7.83 7.20
N SER A 155 -1.35 7.35 6.96
CA SER A 155 -2.41 7.17 7.95
C SER A 155 -3.07 5.82 7.71
N PHE A 156 -3.85 5.35 8.68
CA PHE A 156 -4.65 4.16 8.49
C PHE A 156 -5.93 4.21 9.30
N THR A 157 -6.94 3.49 8.82
CA THR A 157 -8.18 3.25 9.55
C THR A 157 -8.17 1.84 10.11
N ALA A 158 -8.22 1.71 11.44
CA ALA A 158 -8.43 0.44 12.12
C ALA A 158 -9.90 0.04 12.03
N HIS A 159 -10.16 -1.26 11.87
CA HIS A 159 -11.52 -1.82 11.85
C HIS A 159 -11.73 -2.74 13.04
N ALA A 160 -12.98 -3.09 13.34
CA ALA A 160 -13.32 -4.02 14.43
C ALA A 160 -12.51 -5.33 14.34
N LYS A 161 -12.27 -5.81 13.12
CA LYS A 161 -11.40 -6.96 12.87
C LYS A 161 -10.02 -6.82 13.49
N ASP A 162 -9.42 -5.64 13.45
CA ASP A 162 -8.06 -5.44 13.97
C ASP A 162 -7.98 -5.46 15.51
N ILE A 163 -9.13 -5.35 16.19
CA ILE A 163 -9.23 -5.35 17.65
C ILE A 163 -9.61 -6.75 18.17
N TYR A 164 -10.50 -7.45 17.44
CA TYR A 164 -11.12 -8.70 17.90
C TYR A 164 -10.57 -9.96 17.22
N THR A 165 -9.36 -9.93 16.62
CA THR A 165 -8.68 -11.10 16.02
C THR A 165 -7.24 -11.23 16.44
#